data_AF-A0A2T6D9R8-F1
#
_entry.id   AF-A0A2T6D9R8-F1
#
_cell.length_a   1.000
_cell.length_b   1.000
_cell.length_c   1.000
_cell.angle_alpha   90.00
_cell.angle_beta   90.00
_cell.angle_gamma   90.00
#
_symmetry.space_group_name_H-M   'P 1'
#
loop_
_entity.id
_entity.type
_entity.pdbx_description
1 polymer ?
#
loop_
_entity_poly.entity_id
_entity_poly.type
_entity_poly.pdbx_seq_one_letter_code
_entity_poly.pdbx_strand_id
1 'polypeptide(L)'
;MSARREPGGGAERRLLFFRPAAPARGHSFRVISGAEHATYVYETRLMRCILLIACLIGLLSIPAARADILVTIDITNPAAVVFTATSAAPLTSGPNVPGINGIDFLQFFITPISGFALGDVTPSTFATYLDSSYPYLNWNTDSYSGTNVDLNFYSQKPSSQHFSTSDPAFVGTATVNFTAYAAYLPTAGATGQITDGNSGNASGDSRPLTVLGTYQVVPEPATWALLALGLAALLPGLRRLRKPAL
;
A
#
# COMPACT_ATOMS: atom_id res chain seq x y z
N MET A 1 -55.26 -22.79 36.98
CA MET A 1 -56.27 -22.85 38.07
C MET A 1 -55.79 -21.93 39.19
N SER A 2 -56.62 -20.98 39.63
CA SER A 2 -56.35 -19.88 40.61
C SER A 2 -55.44 -18.75 40.08
N ALA A 3 -55.92 -17.56 39.69
CA ALA A 3 -56.54 -16.46 40.45
C ALA A 3 -55.56 -15.85 41.48
N ARG A 4 -55.32 -14.53 41.59
CA ARG A 4 -56.30 -13.50 41.98
C ARG A 4 -55.69 -12.07 42.01
N ARG A 5 -56.40 -11.12 41.40
CA ARG A 5 -56.69 -9.68 41.71
C ARG A 5 -55.68 -8.77 42.46
N GLU A 6 -55.31 -7.65 41.82
CA GLU A 6 -55.72 -6.22 42.05
C GLU A 6 -56.16 -5.77 43.48
N PRO A 7 -56.28 -4.45 43.79
CA PRO A 7 -55.43 -3.26 43.55
C PRO A 7 -55.37 -2.33 44.80
N GLY A 8 -54.70 -1.16 44.70
CA GLY A 8 -54.84 -0.02 45.64
C GLY A 8 -53.69 0.97 45.46
N GLY A 9 -53.86 2.27 45.21
CA GLY A 9 -54.94 3.18 45.57
C GLY A 9 -54.58 3.93 46.86
N GLY A 10 -54.13 5.20 46.78
CA GLY A 10 -54.12 6.07 47.96
C GLY A 10 -53.06 7.17 48.04
N ALA A 11 -53.52 8.40 47.78
CA ALA A 11 -53.29 9.63 48.54
C ALA A 11 -51.92 10.35 48.54
N GLU A 12 -51.94 11.50 47.87
CA GLU A 12 -51.43 12.83 48.25
C GLU A 12 -50.51 12.97 49.48
N ARG A 13 -49.33 13.53 49.24
CA ARG A 13 -48.77 14.59 50.11
C ARG A 13 -48.24 15.75 49.25
N ARG A 14 -48.96 16.87 49.33
CA ARG A 14 -48.45 18.21 48.99
C ARG A 14 -47.24 18.52 49.87
N LEU A 15 -46.07 18.72 49.27
CA LEU A 15 -45.03 19.57 49.85
C LEU A 15 -44.90 20.84 49.01
N LEU A 16 -45.38 21.94 49.58
CA LEU A 16 -45.08 23.29 49.15
C LEU A 16 -43.62 23.58 49.47
N PHE A 17 -42.76 23.54 48.45
CA PHE A 17 -41.45 24.17 48.51
C PHE A 17 -41.49 25.47 47.72
N PHE A 18 -41.50 26.58 48.45
CA PHE A 18 -41.09 27.89 47.94
C PHE A 18 -39.56 27.89 47.81
N ARG A 19 -39.02 28.14 46.60
CA ARG A 19 -37.67 28.71 46.35
C ARG A 19 -37.42 28.89 44.83
N PRO A 20 -36.46 29.74 44.45
CA PRO A 20 -36.63 31.15 44.12
C PRO A 20 -36.58 31.41 42.59
N ALA A 21 -36.95 32.62 42.19
CA ALA A 21 -36.93 33.11 40.82
C ALA A 21 -35.59 32.82 40.10
N ALA A 22 -35.71 32.28 38.88
CA ALA A 22 -34.59 32.05 37.98
C ALA A 22 -33.83 33.35 37.69
N PRO A 23 -32.49 33.38 37.75
CA PRO A 23 -31.75 34.50 37.20
C PRO A 23 -31.99 34.54 35.69
N ALA A 24 -32.47 35.71 35.24
CA ALA A 24 -32.62 36.02 33.83
C ALA A 24 -31.34 35.65 33.09
N ARG A 25 -31.49 34.91 31.98
CA ARG A 25 -30.42 34.70 31.01
C ARG A 25 -29.98 36.07 30.51
N GLY A 26 -28.92 36.59 31.12
CA GLY A 26 -28.08 37.61 30.53
C GLY A 26 -27.46 36.98 29.29
N HIS A 27 -28.14 37.10 28.16
CA HIS A 27 -27.49 37.02 26.87
C HIS A 27 -26.48 38.17 26.84
N SER A 28 -25.28 37.91 27.33
CA SER A 28 -24.11 38.71 27.01
C SER A 28 -23.89 38.56 25.52
N PHE A 29 -24.58 39.42 24.77
CA PHE A 29 -24.37 39.62 23.35
C PHE A 29 -22.98 40.25 23.24
N ARG A 30 -21.97 39.40 23.20
CA ARG A 30 -20.61 39.81 22.88
C ARG A 30 -20.69 40.25 21.42
N VAL A 31 -20.83 41.55 21.22
CA VAL A 31 -20.65 42.18 19.91
C VAL A 31 -19.19 41.95 19.57
N ILE A 32 -18.92 40.85 18.87
CA ILE A 32 -17.63 40.61 18.23
C ILE A 32 -17.50 41.77 17.25
N SER A 33 -16.56 42.67 17.53
CA SER A 33 -16.33 43.83 16.67
C SER A 33 -16.03 43.33 15.25
N GLY A 34 -16.44 44.09 14.23
CA GLY A 34 -16.29 43.67 12.82
C GLY A 34 -14.85 43.28 12.42
N ALA A 35 -13.84 43.76 13.17
CA ALA A 35 -12.43 43.41 12.99
C ALA A 35 -12.09 41.98 13.46
N GLU A 36 -12.65 41.53 14.59
CA GLU A 36 -12.44 40.17 15.14
C GLU A 36 -13.17 39.10 14.30
N HIS A 37 -14.31 39.47 13.70
CA HIS A 37 -15.03 38.57 12.80
C HIS A 37 -14.32 38.42 11.45
N ALA A 38 -13.70 39.48 10.94
CA ALA A 38 -12.91 39.45 9.71
C ALA A 38 -11.64 38.58 9.85
N THR A 39 -10.93 38.67 10.98
CA THR A 39 -9.72 37.87 11.26
C THR A 39 -10.05 36.38 11.39
N TYR A 40 -11.11 36.02 12.12
CA TYR A 40 -11.53 34.62 12.28
C TYR A 40 -11.94 33.96 10.94
N VAL A 41 -12.61 34.72 10.06
CA VAL A 41 -12.96 34.26 8.70
C VAL A 41 -11.73 34.13 7.80
N TYR A 42 -10.73 35.01 7.97
CA TYR A 42 -9.48 34.94 7.20
C TYR A 42 -8.64 33.73 7.60
N GLU A 43 -8.47 33.47 8.90
CA GLU A 43 -7.70 32.33 9.40
C GLU A 43 -8.32 30.99 9.02
N THR A 44 -9.65 30.87 9.12
CA THR A 44 -10.35 29.65 8.69
C THR A 44 -10.31 29.42 7.19
N ARG A 45 -10.24 30.48 6.36
CA ARG A 45 -10.03 30.35 4.91
C ARG A 45 -8.59 29.99 4.56
N LEU A 46 -7.62 30.61 5.22
CA LEU A 46 -6.18 30.36 5.03
C LEU A 46 -5.83 28.90 5.40
N MET A 47 -6.30 28.44 6.56
CA MET A 47 -6.03 27.08 7.06
C MET A 47 -6.66 26.00 6.18
N ARG A 48 -7.84 26.28 5.59
CA ARG A 48 -8.47 25.41 4.58
C ARG A 48 -7.68 25.39 3.27
N CYS A 49 -7.17 26.53 2.80
CA CYS A 49 -6.33 26.59 1.62
C CYS A 49 -5.03 25.81 1.82
N ILE A 50 -4.38 25.94 2.98
CA ILE A 50 -3.15 25.19 3.29
C ILE A 50 -3.43 23.68 3.32
N LEU A 51 -4.53 23.24 3.96
CA LEU A 51 -4.92 21.82 3.97
C LEU A 51 -5.24 21.28 2.58
N LEU A 52 -5.94 22.07 1.74
CA LEU A 52 -6.23 21.70 0.36
C LEU A 52 -4.96 21.60 -0.48
N ILE A 53 -4.02 22.53 -0.31
CA ILE A 53 -2.72 22.50 -1.00
C ILE A 53 -1.91 21.27 -0.57
N ALA A 54 -1.85 20.96 0.73
CA ALA A 54 -1.19 19.76 1.23
C ALA A 54 -1.83 18.47 0.69
N CYS A 55 -3.16 18.43 0.57
CA CYS A 55 -3.88 17.31 -0.02
C CYS A 55 -3.66 17.20 -1.54
N LEU A 56 -3.61 18.33 -2.26
CA LEU A 56 -3.33 18.36 -3.70
C LEU A 56 -1.91 17.91 -3.99
N ILE A 57 -0.93 18.32 -3.18
CA ILE A 57 0.45 17.85 -3.25
C ILE A 57 0.50 16.34 -2.99
N GLY A 58 -0.22 15.85 -1.98
CA GLY A 58 -0.34 14.41 -1.67
C GLY A 58 -0.95 13.57 -2.81
N LEU A 59 -1.97 14.09 -3.49
CA LEU A 59 -2.60 13.48 -4.67
C LEU A 59 -1.70 13.50 -5.92
N LEU A 60 -0.92 14.56 -6.11
CA LEU A 60 0.04 14.67 -7.21
C LEU A 60 1.28 13.81 -6.99
N SER A 61 1.53 13.37 -5.75
CA SER A 61 2.56 12.38 -5.41
C SER A 61 2.09 10.92 -5.50
N ILE A 62 0.90 10.64 -6.02
CA ILE A 62 0.57 9.27 -6.45
C ILE A 62 1.54 8.97 -7.60
N PRO A 63 2.44 7.97 -7.47
CA PRO A 63 3.27 7.58 -8.58
C PRO A 63 2.33 7.22 -9.72
N ALA A 64 2.44 7.93 -10.85
CA ALA A 64 1.79 7.53 -12.08
C ALA A 64 2.07 6.03 -12.27
N ALA A 65 1.05 5.25 -12.67
CA ALA A 65 1.24 3.85 -13.02
C ALA A 65 2.42 3.75 -14.00
N ARG A 66 3.60 3.39 -13.50
CA ARG A 66 4.77 3.19 -14.34
C ARG A 66 4.47 1.91 -15.09
N ALA A 67 4.36 2.03 -16.41
CA ALA A 67 4.19 0.89 -17.30
C ALA A 67 5.31 -0.16 -17.13
N ASP A 68 6.40 0.18 -16.45
CA ASP A 68 7.54 -0.70 -16.20
C ASP A 68 7.48 -1.46 -14.85
N ILE A 69 6.54 -1.16 -13.94
CA ILE A 69 6.47 -1.89 -12.67
C ILE A 69 5.75 -3.20 -12.92
N LEU A 70 6.49 -4.30 -12.89
CA LEU A 70 5.95 -5.65 -13.14
C LEU A 70 5.52 -6.35 -11.84
N VAL A 71 6.13 -5.97 -10.72
CA VAL A 71 5.90 -6.59 -9.41
C VAL A 71 5.84 -5.52 -8.33
N THR A 72 4.81 -5.57 -7.48
CA THR A 72 4.78 -4.84 -6.22
C THR A 72 5.15 -5.76 -5.06
N ILE A 73 5.87 -5.24 -4.08
CA ILE A 73 6.42 -6.01 -2.97
C ILE A 73 5.99 -5.37 -1.66
N ASP A 74 5.23 -6.09 -0.84
CA ASP A 74 4.86 -5.70 0.52
C ASP A 74 5.82 -6.35 1.51
N ILE A 75 6.65 -5.53 2.15
CA ILE A 75 7.66 -5.95 3.14
C ILE A 75 7.24 -5.67 4.59
N THR A 76 6.00 -5.23 4.81
CA THR A 76 5.51 -4.79 6.13
C THR A 76 5.72 -5.83 7.21
N ASN A 77 5.57 -7.11 6.83
CA ASN A 77 5.85 -8.24 7.68
C ASN A 77 7.01 -9.06 7.10
N PRO A 78 8.23 -8.99 7.67
CA PRO A 78 9.34 -9.82 7.21
C PRO A 78 9.08 -11.32 7.26
N ALA A 79 8.13 -11.80 8.09
CA ALA A 79 7.74 -13.20 8.12
C ALA A 79 6.82 -13.62 6.95
N ALA A 80 6.27 -12.66 6.22
CA ALA A 80 5.36 -12.87 5.11
C ALA A 80 5.46 -11.72 4.11
N VAL A 81 6.62 -11.58 3.46
CA VAL A 81 6.84 -10.60 2.40
C VAL A 81 6.09 -11.07 1.16
N VAL A 82 5.23 -10.21 0.60
CA VAL A 82 4.32 -10.56 -0.49
C VAL A 82 4.74 -9.90 -1.80
N PHE A 83 4.98 -10.71 -2.82
CA PHE A 83 5.25 -10.28 -4.19
C PHE A 83 3.97 -10.43 -5.01
N THR A 84 3.56 -9.37 -5.72
CA THR A 84 2.31 -9.34 -6.49
C THR A 84 2.58 -8.88 -7.91
N ALA A 85 2.18 -9.67 -8.90
CA ALA A 85 2.26 -9.26 -10.31
C ALA A 85 1.29 -8.12 -10.62
N THR A 86 1.72 -7.10 -11.37
CA THR A 86 0.93 -5.89 -11.69
C THR A 86 0.16 -5.98 -13.01
N SER A 87 0.21 -7.13 -13.69
CA SER A 87 -0.28 -7.35 -15.07
C SER A 87 0.38 -6.53 -16.18
N ALA A 88 1.39 -5.72 -15.86
CA ALA A 88 2.14 -4.96 -16.85
C ALA A 88 2.93 -5.88 -17.80
N ALA A 89 3.04 -5.48 -19.06
CA ALA A 89 3.87 -6.14 -20.05
C ALA A 89 5.35 -5.82 -19.80
N PRO A 90 6.28 -6.75 -20.10
CA PRO A 90 7.71 -6.49 -19.98
C PRO A 90 8.18 -5.46 -21.03
N LEU A 91 9.27 -4.77 -20.73
CA LEU A 91 9.92 -3.79 -21.61
C LEU A 91 10.51 -4.43 -22.87
N THR A 92 10.92 -5.69 -22.78
CA THR A 92 11.50 -6.44 -23.88
C THR A 92 10.87 -7.81 -23.96
N SER A 93 10.71 -8.33 -25.17
CA SER A 93 10.48 -9.76 -25.33
C SER A 93 11.75 -10.49 -24.93
N GLY A 94 11.59 -11.48 -24.08
CA GLY A 94 12.67 -12.26 -23.53
C GLY A 94 12.84 -13.56 -24.30
N PRO A 95 14.07 -14.06 -24.46
CA PRO A 95 14.32 -15.36 -25.06
C PRO A 95 13.68 -16.47 -24.21
N ASN A 96 13.23 -17.54 -24.87
CA ASN A 96 12.75 -18.75 -24.21
C ASN A 96 13.92 -19.48 -23.55
N VAL A 97 14.16 -19.24 -22.26
CA VAL A 97 15.26 -19.84 -21.47
C VAL A 97 14.71 -20.80 -20.41
N PRO A 98 15.49 -21.79 -19.92
CA PRO A 98 15.05 -22.64 -18.83
C PRO A 98 14.71 -21.86 -17.54
N GLY A 99 13.54 -22.11 -16.97
CA GLY A 99 13.04 -21.52 -15.73
C GLY A 99 13.74 -21.96 -14.45
N ILE A 100 14.61 -22.97 -14.56
CA ILE A 100 15.54 -23.36 -13.49
C ILE A 100 16.53 -22.24 -13.13
N ASN A 101 16.80 -21.33 -14.07
CA ASN A 101 17.68 -20.19 -13.84
C ASN A 101 16.97 -19.03 -13.13
N GLY A 102 15.63 -19.06 -13.08
CA GLY A 102 14.83 -18.10 -12.34
C GLY A 102 14.85 -16.67 -12.88
N ILE A 103 14.27 -15.75 -12.11
CA ILE A 103 14.29 -14.31 -12.37
C ILE A 103 14.99 -13.59 -11.23
N ASP A 104 15.76 -12.57 -11.58
CA ASP A 104 16.50 -11.79 -10.60
C ASP A 104 15.83 -10.46 -10.33
N PHE A 105 15.64 -10.17 -9.05
CA PHE A 105 15.34 -8.84 -8.53
C PHE A 105 16.67 -8.20 -8.13
N LEU A 106 17.19 -7.35 -9.01
CA LEU A 106 18.52 -6.77 -8.82
C LEU A 106 18.56 -5.80 -7.65
N GLN A 107 19.64 -5.90 -6.86
CA GLN A 107 19.89 -5.10 -5.65
C GLN A 107 18.69 -5.09 -4.70
N PHE A 108 17.98 -6.21 -4.58
CA PHE A 108 16.85 -6.33 -3.68
C PHE A 108 17.26 -6.13 -2.22
N PHE A 109 18.39 -6.72 -1.82
CA PHE A 109 18.92 -6.55 -0.48
C PHE A 109 19.76 -5.26 -0.39
N ILE A 110 19.49 -4.43 0.63
CA ILE A 110 20.15 -3.11 0.78
C ILE A 110 21.64 -3.21 1.09
N THR A 111 22.07 -4.38 1.58
CA THR A 111 23.46 -4.72 1.80
C THR A 111 23.67 -6.20 1.46
N PRO A 112 24.88 -6.60 1.05
CA PRO A 112 25.24 -7.99 0.81
C PRO A 112 24.86 -8.91 1.98
N ILE A 113 24.16 -10.01 1.69
CA ILE A 113 24.03 -11.10 2.65
C ILE A 113 25.34 -11.90 2.65
N SER A 114 25.91 -12.14 3.83
CA SER A 114 27.14 -12.93 3.94
C SER A 114 26.85 -14.40 3.64
N GLY A 115 27.59 -14.98 2.69
CA GLY A 115 27.37 -16.34 2.23
C GLY A 115 26.11 -16.50 1.39
N PHE A 116 25.70 -17.74 1.13
CA PHE A 116 24.54 -18.05 0.30
C PHE A 116 23.30 -18.29 1.16
N ALA A 117 22.21 -17.57 0.88
CA ALA A 117 20.92 -17.77 1.51
C ALA A 117 19.91 -18.32 0.50
N LEU A 118 19.02 -19.19 0.98
CA LEU A 118 17.95 -19.77 0.18
C LEU A 118 16.73 -20.09 1.05
N GLY A 119 15.60 -20.32 0.40
CA GLY A 119 14.40 -20.80 1.07
C GLY A 119 13.27 -21.12 0.12
N ASP A 120 12.12 -21.39 0.72
CA ASP A 120 10.89 -21.68 0.01
C ASP A 120 10.04 -20.41 -0.20
N VAL A 121 9.30 -20.40 -1.30
CA VAL A 121 8.28 -19.39 -1.62
C VAL A 121 6.93 -20.05 -1.43
N THR A 122 6.27 -19.80 -0.29
CA THR A 122 5.02 -20.48 0.06
C THR A 122 4.07 -19.59 0.88
N PRO A 123 2.79 -19.50 0.51
CA PRO A 123 2.21 -20.01 -0.74
C PRO A 123 2.73 -19.25 -1.98
N SER A 124 2.70 -19.90 -3.14
CA SER A 124 3.08 -19.27 -4.41
C SER A 124 2.21 -19.70 -5.58
N THR A 125 1.65 -18.72 -6.27
CA THR A 125 1.10 -18.79 -7.63
C THR A 125 1.88 -17.89 -8.59
N PHE A 126 2.99 -17.33 -8.12
CA PHE A 126 3.77 -16.36 -8.86
C PHE A 126 4.60 -17.06 -9.94
N ALA A 127 4.39 -16.66 -11.19
CA ALA A 127 5.00 -17.28 -12.36
C ALA A 127 5.12 -16.26 -13.49
N THR A 128 5.88 -16.60 -14.54
CA THR A 128 5.72 -15.91 -15.83
C THR A 128 4.30 -16.13 -16.35
N TYR A 129 3.75 -15.15 -17.06
CA TYR A 129 2.38 -15.25 -17.58
C TYR A 129 2.23 -16.43 -18.55
N LEU A 130 3.17 -16.56 -19.48
CA LEU A 130 3.13 -17.58 -20.54
C LEU A 130 3.39 -19.00 -20.03
N ASP A 131 4.01 -19.15 -18.85
CA ASP A 131 4.28 -20.46 -18.22
C ASP A 131 3.65 -20.57 -16.81
N SER A 132 2.47 -19.99 -16.63
CA SER A 132 1.75 -19.89 -15.35
C SER A 132 1.49 -21.21 -14.60
N SER A 133 1.62 -22.36 -15.25
CA SER A 133 1.52 -23.69 -14.63
C SER A 133 2.75 -24.06 -13.79
N TYR A 134 3.82 -23.25 -13.85
CA TYR A 134 5.09 -23.50 -13.19
C TYR A 134 5.45 -22.33 -12.26
N PRO A 135 4.81 -22.23 -11.08
CA PRO A 135 5.15 -21.19 -10.13
C PRO A 135 6.60 -21.29 -9.66
N TYR A 136 7.16 -20.15 -9.30
CA TYR A 136 8.41 -20.04 -8.56
C TYR A 136 8.16 -20.48 -7.12
N LEU A 137 8.84 -21.55 -6.72
CA LEU A 137 8.64 -22.20 -5.41
C LEU A 137 9.85 -22.04 -4.50
N ASN A 138 10.96 -21.52 -5.02
CA ASN A 138 12.19 -21.33 -4.28
C ASN A 138 12.79 -19.97 -4.58
N TRP A 139 13.57 -19.51 -3.62
CA TRP A 139 14.38 -18.31 -3.76
C TRP A 139 15.79 -18.55 -3.26
N ASN A 140 16.74 -17.79 -3.79
CA ASN A 140 18.08 -17.69 -3.23
C ASN A 140 18.65 -16.27 -3.38
N THR A 141 19.75 -16.01 -2.69
CA THR A 141 20.59 -14.84 -2.98
C THR A 141 21.42 -15.10 -4.21
N ASP A 142 21.49 -14.10 -5.09
CA ASP A 142 22.35 -14.14 -6.27
C ASP A 142 23.34 -12.97 -6.27
N SER A 143 24.40 -13.14 -7.03
CA SER A 143 25.53 -12.22 -7.14
C SER A 143 25.62 -11.53 -8.50
N TYR A 144 24.50 -11.44 -9.19
CA TYR A 144 24.38 -10.90 -10.53
C TYR A 144 24.89 -9.45 -10.64
N SER A 145 24.48 -8.57 -9.72
CA SER A 145 24.81 -7.15 -9.68
C SER A 145 25.90 -6.79 -8.65
N GLY A 146 26.38 -7.77 -7.88
CA GLY A 146 27.35 -7.58 -6.80
C GLY A 146 27.39 -8.79 -5.87
N THR A 147 28.03 -8.71 -4.71
CA THR A 147 28.08 -9.86 -3.80
C THR A 147 26.74 -10.09 -3.10
N ASN A 148 25.97 -11.12 -3.49
CA ASN A 148 24.76 -11.61 -2.79
C ASN A 148 23.77 -10.51 -2.38
N VAL A 149 23.52 -9.57 -3.30
CA VAL A 149 22.57 -8.45 -3.14
C VAL A 149 21.29 -8.65 -3.92
N ASP A 150 21.27 -9.61 -4.84
CA ASP A 150 20.11 -9.90 -5.68
C ASP A 150 19.26 -11.00 -5.04
N LEU A 151 17.98 -10.96 -5.33
CA LEU A 151 17.05 -12.03 -4.98
C LEU A 151 16.64 -12.75 -6.25
N ASN A 152 16.96 -14.03 -6.35
CA ASN A 152 16.55 -14.87 -7.47
C ASN A 152 15.35 -15.74 -7.07
N PHE A 153 14.30 -15.74 -7.89
CA PHE A 153 13.16 -16.66 -7.79
C PHE A 153 13.21 -17.69 -8.89
N TYR A 154 13.21 -18.97 -8.54
CA TYR A 154 13.35 -20.05 -9.51
C TYR A 154 12.36 -21.20 -9.26
N SER A 155 12.16 -22.01 -10.30
CA SER A 155 11.35 -23.22 -10.24
C SER A 155 12.27 -24.44 -10.25
N GLN A 156 11.96 -25.45 -9.45
CA GLN A 156 12.63 -26.75 -9.51
C GLN A 156 12.14 -27.61 -10.68
N LYS A 157 11.03 -27.20 -11.31
CA LYS A 157 10.49 -27.89 -12.48
C LYS A 157 11.08 -27.27 -13.74
N PRO A 158 11.35 -28.07 -14.79
CA PRO A 158 11.74 -27.54 -16.08
C PRO A 158 10.55 -26.76 -16.66
N SER A 159 10.58 -25.45 -16.50
CA SER A 159 9.72 -24.50 -17.21
C SER A 159 10.57 -23.70 -18.19
N SER A 160 9.90 -22.92 -19.04
CA SER A 160 10.53 -21.82 -19.75
C SER A 160 10.30 -20.51 -19.02
N GLN A 161 11.21 -19.56 -19.21
CA GLN A 161 10.95 -18.15 -18.99
C GLN A 161 10.73 -17.58 -20.38
N HIS A 162 9.50 -17.24 -20.68
CA HIS A 162 9.13 -16.65 -21.95
C HIS A 162 8.38 -15.34 -21.67
N PHE A 163 8.84 -14.27 -22.32
CA PHE A 163 8.31 -12.93 -22.16
C PHE A 163 7.96 -12.34 -23.52
N SER A 164 6.79 -11.71 -23.59
CA SER A 164 6.25 -11.05 -24.78
C SER A 164 5.83 -9.65 -24.37
N THR A 165 6.25 -8.61 -25.10
CA THR A 165 5.81 -7.23 -24.82
C THR A 165 4.31 -7.00 -25.07
N SER A 166 3.60 -8.00 -25.61
CA SER A 166 2.16 -7.96 -25.88
C SER A 166 1.32 -8.61 -24.77
N ASP A 167 1.95 -9.33 -23.86
CA ASP A 167 1.32 -10.07 -22.78
C ASP A 167 1.86 -9.58 -21.42
N PRO A 168 1.13 -9.79 -20.31
CA PRO A 168 1.69 -9.53 -18.99
C PRO A 168 3.00 -10.28 -18.77
N ALA A 169 3.95 -9.70 -18.03
CA ALA A 169 5.21 -10.39 -17.73
C ALA A 169 4.99 -11.56 -16.74
N PHE A 170 4.24 -11.29 -15.67
CA PHE A 170 4.01 -12.20 -14.55
C PHE A 170 2.53 -12.31 -14.22
N VAL A 171 2.20 -13.37 -13.47
CA VAL A 171 0.89 -13.58 -12.84
C VAL A 171 1.03 -13.99 -11.39
N GLY A 172 -0.06 -13.85 -10.64
CA GLY A 172 -0.18 -14.43 -9.31
C GLY A 172 0.61 -13.68 -8.24
N THR A 173 0.83 -14.37 -7.13
CA THR A 173 1.43 -13.84 -5.91
C THR A 173 2.36 -14.85 -5.26
N ALA A 174 3.41 -14.38 -4.61
CA ALA A 174 4.36 -15.18 -3.85
C ALA A 174 4.49 -14.63 -2.43
N THR A 175 4.60 -15.51 -1.44
CA THR A 175 4.91 -15.12 -0.05
C THR A 175 6.23 -15.75 0.38
N VAL A 176 7.10 -14.94 0.98
CA VAL A 176 8.41 -15.38 1.46
C VAL A 176 8.63 -14.97 2.91
N ASN A 177 9.18 -15.88 3.70
CA ASN A 177 9.62 -15.59 5.06
C ASN A 177 11.09 -15.15 5.05
N PHE A 178 11.30 -13.84 5.20
CA PHE A 178 12.60 -13.20 5.37
C PHE A 178 12.87 -12.79 6.82
N THR A 179 12.28 -13.44 7.83
CA THR A 179 12.49 -13.08 9.25
C THR A 179 13.98 -13.03 9.62
N ALA A 180 14.77 -14.01 9.15
CA ALA A 180 16.21 -14.06 9.38
C ALA A 180 17.00 -12.96 8.64
N TYR A 181 16.38 -12.33 7.64
CA TYR A 181 17.01 -11.36 6.74
C TYR A 181 16.32 -9.99 6.80
N ALA A 182 15.50 -9.73 7.82
CA ALA A 182 14.69 -8.52 7.92
C ALA A 182 15.53 -7.22 7.84
N ALA A 183 16.75 -7.24 8.38
CA ALA A 183 17.68 -6.10 8.34
C ALA A 183 18.27 -5.81 6.94
N TYR A 184 18.14 -6.75 6.00
CA TYR A 184 18.64 -6.62 4.62
C TYR A 184 17.54 -6.22 3.66
N LEU A 185 16.27 -6.21 4.09
CA LEU A 185 15.14 -5.87 3.22
C LEU A 185 15.21 -4.39 2.79
N PRO A 186 14.71 -4.08 1.59
CA PRO A 186 14.60 -2.70 1.11
C PRO A 186 13.65 -1.88 1.99
N THR A 187 13.64 -0.56 1.82
CA THR A 187 12.66 0.31 2.47
C THR A 187 11.42 0.50 1.59
N ALA A 188 10.28 0.87 2.18
CA ALA A 188 9.08 1.23 1.41
C ALA A 188 9.40 2.35 0.39
N GLY A 189 8.88 2.21 -0.82
CA GLY A 189 9.15 3.10 -1.96
C GLY A 189 10.41 2.73 -2.76
N ALA A 190 11.24 1.79 -2.30
CA ALA A 190 12.39 1.33 -3.07
C ALA A 190 11.96 0.68 -4.40
N THR A 191 12.82 0.82 -5.41
CA THR A 191 12.61 0.21 -6.73
C THR A 191 13.92 -0.38 -7.22
N GLY A 192 13.84 -1.48 -7.95
CA GLY A 192 15.00 -2.07 -8.64
C GLY A 192 14.58 -2.75 -9.94
N GLN A 193 15.56 -3.23 -10.69
CA GLN A 193 15.32 -3.89 -11.97
C GLN A 193 14.96 -5.36 -11.77
N ILE A 194 14.17 -5.89 -12.71
CA ILE A 194 13.91 -7.33 -12.83
C ILE A 194 14.53 -7.81 -14.13
N THR A 195 15.27 -8.91 -14.08
CA THR A 195 15.95 -9.50 -15.24
C THR A 195 15.63 -10.99 -15.39
N ASP A 196 15.85 -11.51 -16.59
CA ASP A 196 15.86 -12.96 -16.76
C ASP A 196 17.14 -13.53 -16.13
N GLY A 197 17.04 -14.68 -15.46
CA GLY A 197 18.15 -15.26 -14.68
C GLY A 197 19.20 -15.98 -15.52
N ASN A 198 19.20 -15.81 -16.84
CA ASN A 198 20.20 -16.43 -17.71
C ASN A 198 20.97 -15.41 -18.55
N SER A 199 20.57 -14.15 -18.60
CA SER A 199 21.19 -13.12 -19.43
C SER A 199 22.43 -12.51 -18.76
N GLY A 200 23.39 -11.99 -19.53
CA GLY A 200 24.56 -11.23 -19.09
C GLY A 200 25.71 -12.01 -18.44
N ASN A 201 26.87 -11.34 -18.35
CA ASN A 201 28.17 -11.97 -18.07
C ASN A 201 28.26 -12.74 -16.74
N ALA A 202 27.42 -12.42 -15.75
CA ALA A 202 27.46 -13.05 -14.44
C ALA A 202 26.97 -14.51 -14.46
N SER A 203 26.08 -14.88 -15.40
CA SER A 203 25.56 -16.25 -15.56
C SER A 203 26.49 -17.15 -16.39
N GLY A 204 27.61 -16.63 -16.90
CA GLY A 204 28.44 -17.30 -17.90
C GLY A 204 27.81 -17.32 -19.30
N ASP A 205 26.67 -16.66 -19.49
CA ASP A 205 26.03 -16.47 -20.78
C ASP A 205 26.61 -15.25 -21.50
N SER A 206 26.88 -15.41 -22.79
CA SER A 206 27.37 -14.35 -23.68
C SER A 206 26.30 -13.34 -24.12
N ARG A 207 25.02 -13.59 -23.83
CA ARG A 207 23.94 -12.67 -24.18
C ARG A 207 24.00 -11.39 -23.32
N PRO A 208 23.64 -10.21 -23.86
CA PRO A 208 23.51 -9.01 -23.06
C PRO A 208 22.43 -9.18 -21.99
N LEU A 209 22.54 -8.44 -20.89
CA LEU A 209 21.55 -8.43 -19.81
C LEU A 209 20.16 -8.02 -20.36
N THR A 210 19.15 -8.85 -20.11
CA THR A 210 17.76 -8.58 -20.49
C THR A 210 17.01 -7.96 -19.29
N VAL A 211 16.74 -6.66 -19.36
CA VAL A 211 15.91 -5.98 -18.37
C VAL A 211 14.44 -6.09 -18.77
N LEU A 212 13.66 -6.80 -17.95
CA LEU A 212 12.24 -7.02 -18.18
C LEU A 212 11.41 -5.83 -17.70
N GLY A 213 11.82 -5.18 -16.63
CA GLY A 213 11.11 -4.06 -16.02
C GLY A 213 11.65 -3.75 -14.63
N THR A 214 10.77 -3.32 -13.75
CA THR A 214 11.11 -2.94 -12.38
C THR A 214 10.15 -3.55 -11.36
N TYR A 215 10.64 -3.73 -10.14
CA TYR A 215 9.80 -3.94 -8.97
C TYR A 215 9.64 -2.64 -8.18
N GLN A 216 8.58 -2.56 -7.38
CA GLN A 216 8.40 -1.49 -6.40
C GLN A 216 8.00 -2.06 -5.05
N VAL A 217 8.69 -1.63 -4.00
CA VAL A 217 8.31 -1.89 -2.62
C VAL A 217 7.19 -0.92 -2.25
N VAL A 218 6.00 -1.43 -1.97
CA VAL A 218 4.82 -0.59 -1.70
C VAL A 218 4.66 -0.33 -0.20
N PRO A 219 4.16 0.86 0.19
CA PRO A 219 3.73 1.11 1.56
C PRO A 219 2.53 0.23 1.92
N GLU A 220 2.33 0.01 3.22
CA GLU A 220 1.18 -0.71 3.76
C GLU A 220 -0.15 -0.33 3.09
N PRO A 221 -1.05 -1.29 2.81
CA PRO A 221 -2.40 -1.00 2.31
C PRO A 221 -3.16 0.05 3.14
N ALA A 222 -2.90 0.10 4.45
CA ALA A 222 -3.49 1.08 5.36
C ALA A 222 -3.08 2.53 5.04
N THR A 223 -1.89 2.76 4.50
CA THR A 223 -1.41 4.10 4.11
C THR A 223 -2.29 4.67 2.99
N TRP A 224 -2.62 3.83 2.00
CA TRP A 224 -3.52 4.20 0.91
C TRP A 224 -4.97 4.34 1.37
N ALA A 225 -5.42 3.48 2.27
CA ALA A 225 -6.77 3.56 2.85
C ALA A 225 -6.95 4.84 3.68
N LEU A 226 -5.97 5.22 4.50
CA LEU A 226 -5.99 6.45 5.29
C LEU A 226 -5.94 7.70 4.40
N LEU A 227 -5.16 7.67 3.32
CA LEU A 227 -5.15 8.73 2.32
C LEU A 227 -6.53 8.88 1.65
N ALA A 228 -7.13 7.77 1.21
CA ALA A 228 -8.45 7.74 0.60
C ALA A 228 -9.56 8.19 1.57
N LEU A 229 -9.51 7.77 2.84
CA LEU A 229 -10.42 8.21 3.90
C LEU A 229 -10.26 9.70 4.21
N GLY A 230 -9.02 10.19 4.29
CA GLY A 230 -8.72 11.61 4.46
C GLY A 230 -9.31 12.45 3.32
N LEU A 231 -9.19 11.99 2.08
CA LEU A 231 -9.79 12.64 0.91
C LEU A 231 -11.32 12.61 0.95
N ALA A 232 -11.92 11.47 1.30
CA ALA A 232 -13.36 11.33 1.42
C ALA A 232 -13.95 12.27 2.50
N ALA A 233 -13.23 12.49 3.60
CA ALA A 233 -13.63 13.39 4.68
C ALA A 233 -13.63 14.88 4.29
N LEU A 234 -12.93 15.27 3.22
CA LEU A 234 -12.86 16.66 2.73
C LEU A 234 -14.00 17.03 1.77
N LEU A 235 -14.62 16.05 1.11
CA LEU A 235 -15.71 16.25 0.14
C LEU A 235 -17.00 16.89 0.72
N PRO A 236 -17.45 16.60 1.95
CA PRO A 236 -18.62 17.24 2.55
C PRO A 236 -18.46 18.74 2.80
N GLY A 237 -17.22 19.22 3.01
CA GLY A 237 -16.92 20.64 3.22
C GLY A 237 -17.12 21.49 1.96
N LEU A 238 -16.88 20.90 0.78
CA LEU A 238 -17.04 21.57 -0.51
C LEU A 238 -18.51 21.75 -0.92
N ARG A 239 -19.41 20.84 -0.49
CA ARG A 239 -20.86 20.93 -0.80
C ARG A 239 -21.57 22.07 -0.07
N ARG A 240 -21.04 22.55 1.07
CA ARG A 240 -21.64 23.67 1.82
C ARG A 240 -21.30 25.05 1.27
N LEU A 241 -20.39 25.15 0.29
CA LEU A 241 -20.01 26.41 -0.37
C LEU A 241 -20.89 26.77 -1.57
N ARG A 242 -21.78 25.86 -2.01
CA ARG A 242 -22.82 26.14 -3.01
C ARG A 242 -24.18 26.33 -2.33
N LYS A 243 -24.35 27.42 -1.59
CA LYS A 243 -25.68 28.01 -1.46
C LYS A 243 -25.65 29.32 -2.26
N PRO A 244 -26.27 29.39 -3.45
CA PRO A 244 -26.54 30.68 -4.05
C PRO A 244 -27.45 31.46 -3.09
N ALA A 245 -27.06 32.68 -2.77
CA ALA A 245 -27.97 33.65 -2.19
C ALA A 245 -28.90 34.11 -3.32
N LEU A 246 -30.18 33.74 -3.18
CA LEU A 246 -31.37 34.16 -3.93
C LEU A 246 -31.28 34.14 -5.46
#